data_AF-A0A559JAK5-F1
#
_entry.id   AF-A0A559JAK5-F1
#
_cell.length_a   1.000
_cell.length_b   1.000
_cell.length_c   1.000
_cell.angle_alpha   90.00
_cell.angle_beta   90.00
_cell.angle_gamma   90.00
#
_symmetry.space_group_name_H-M   'P 1'
#
loop_
_entity.id
_entity.type
_entity.pdbx_description
1 polymer ?
#
loop_
_entity_poly.entity_id
_entity_poly.type
_entity_poly.pdbx_seq_one_letter_code
_entity_poly.pdbx_strand_id
1 'polypeptide(L)'
;MAFMPPFGPQGGPQQAPSSPPPSAVPPRPLTTTFAVDPGAIAGCLFRFTYIWPRGGPSFWFYPTFVGRTSVSGFRWTGFMWVFSGFDLRRVESFTCF
;
A
#
# COMPACT_ATOMS: atom_id res chain seq x y z
N MET A 1 -2.99 17.19 -44.65
CA MET A 1 -2.07 16.97 -43.51
C MET A 1 -2.88 16.43 -42.35
N ALA A 2 -2.65 15.18 -41.94
CA ALA A 2 -3.32 14.57 -40.78
C ALA A 2 -2.42 14.76 -39.54
N PHE A 3 -2.79 15.69 -38.68
CA PHE A 3 -2.16 15.87 -37.37
C PHE A 3 -2.80 14.87 -36.39
N MET A 4 -2.18 13.71 -36.25
CA MET A 4 -2.52 12.74 -35.20
C MET A 4 -1.64 13.11 -33.99
N PRO A 5 -2.19 13.63 -32.88
CA PRO A 5 -1.40 13.77 -31.67
C PRO A 5 -1.06 12.37 -31.14
N PRO A 6 0.17 12.17 -30.65
CA PRO A 6 0.61 10.88 -30.15
C PRO A 6 -0.21 10.52 -28.90
N PHE A 7 -0.79 9.32 -28.90
CA PHE A 7 -1.29 8.68 -27.68
C PHE A 7 -0.15 8.59 -26.68
N GLY A 8 -0.13 9.52 -25.71
CA GLY A 8 0.69 9.40 -24.51
C GLY A 8 0.24 8.17 -23.71
N PRO A 9 1.15 7.52 -22.97
CA PRO A 9 0.82 6.33 -22.20
C PRO A 9 -0.26 6.68 -21.19
N GLN A 10 -1.43 6.10 -21.40
CA GLN A 10 -2.57 6.19 -20.51
C GLN A 10 -2.12 5.68 -19.14
N GLY A 11 -2.01 6.60 -18.17
CA GLY A 11 -2.06 6.25 -16.77
C GLY A 11 -3.41 5.61 -16.51
N GLY A 12 -3.46 4.28 -16.64
CA GLY A 12 -4.66 3.49 -16.45
C GLY A 12 -5.22 3.74 -15.04
N PRO A 13 -6.55 3.56 -14.85
CA PRO A 13 -7.12 3.59 -13.51
C PRO A 13 -6.30 2.67 -12.63
N GLN A 14 -5.82 3.19 -11.50
CA GLN A 14 -4.94 2.49 -10.57
C GLN A 14 -5.63 1.20 -10.13
N GLN A 15 -5.34 0.10 -10.82
CA GLN A 15 -6.04 -1.17 -10.64
C GLN A 15 -5.56 -1.80 -9.34
N ALA A 16 -6.53 -2.21 -8.52
CA ALA A 16 -6.22 -3.07 -7.38
C ALA A 16 -5.57 -4.36 -7.89
N PRO A 17 -4.61 -4.94 -7.15
CA PRO A 17 -4.12 -6.26 -7.47
C PRO A 17 -5.29 -7.25 -7.57
N SER A 18 -5.38 -8.00 -8.65
CA SER A 18 -6.44 -9.00 -8.85
C SER A 18 -6.18 -10.28 -8.07
N SER A 19 -4.97 -10.46 -7.55
CA SER A 19 -4.56 -11.59 -6.73
C SER A 19 -4.85 -11.35 -5.24
N PRO A 20 -5.26 -12.41 -4.51
CA PRO A 20 -5.30 -12.36 -3.05
C PRO A 20 -3.87 -12.17 -2.52
N PRO A 21 -3.71 -11.46 -1.39
CA PRO A 21 -2.42 -11.36 -0.75
C PRO A 21 -1.96 -12.72 -0.22
N PRO A 22 -0.66 -12.89 0.07
CA PRO A 22 -0.16 -14.10 0.72
C PRO A 22 -0.95 -14.40 2.00
N SER A 23 -1.42 -15.63 2.16
CA SER A 23 -2.10 -16.04 3.40
C SER A 23 -1.12 -16.12 4.57
N ALA A 24 0.18 -16.24 4.29
CA ALA A 24 1.24 -16.24 5.27
C ALA A 24 1.50 -14.81 5.76
N VAL A 25 1.16 -14.56 7.02
CA VAL A 25 1.51 -13.31 7.69
C VAL A 25 3.02 -13.30 7.95
N PRO A 26 3.79 -12.31 7.47
CA PRO A 26 5.19 -12.18 7.84
C PRO A 26 5.39 -12.16 9.37
N PRO A 27 6.54 -12.62 9.88
CA PRO A 27 6.92 -12.32 11.25
C PRO A 27 7.01 -10.80 11.42
N ARG A 28 6.44 -10.29 12.52
CA ARG A 28 6.53 -8.87 12.87
C ARG A 28 8.02 -8.50 12.99
N PRO A 29 8.54 -7.55 12.19
CA PRO A 29 9.91 -7.11 12.38
C PRO A 29 10.04 -6.49 13.78
N LEU A 30 10.93 -7.05 14.59
CA LEU A 30 11.29 -6.52 15.92
C LEU A 30 11.96 -5.15 15.82
N THR A 31 12.61 -4.88 14.68
CA THR A 31 13.15 -3.56 14.33
C THR A 31 12.00 -2.65 13.89
N THR A 32 11.36 -2.04 14.88
CA THR A 32 10.50 -0.88 14.65
C THR A 32 11.41 0.28 14.23
N THR A 33 11.30 0.74 12.99
CA THR A 33 11.82 2.07 12.65
C THR A 33 11.04 3.04 13.52
N PHE A 34 11.70 3.64 14.51
CA PHE A 34 11.08 4.46 15.56
C PHE A 34 10.21 5.62 15.02
N ALA A 35 10.36 5.94 13.73
CA ALA A 35 9.36 6.59 12.92
C ALA A 35 9.07 5.69 11.70
N VAL A 36 7.80 5.36 11.45
CA VAL A 36 7.39 4.89 10.12
C VAL A 36 7.50 6.10 9.21
N ASP A 37 8.68 6.27 8.61
CA ASP A 37 8.92 7.38 7.70
C ASP A 37 8.08 7.19 6.43
N PRO A 38 7.39 8.23 5.94
CA PRO A 38 6.65 8.17 4.68
C PRO A 38 7.56 7.78 3.51
N GLY A 39 8.85 8.08 3.58
CA GLY A 39 9.83 7.64 2.58
C GLY A 39 10.05 6.12 2.57
N ALA A 40 9.98 5.46 3.73
CA ALA A 40 10.19 4.02 3.83
C ALA A 40 9.01 3.23 3.25
N ILE A 41 7.77 3.67 3.52
CA ILE A 41 6.58 3.05 2.91
C ILE A 41 6.45 3.39 1.42
N ALA A 42 6.96 4.55 0.98
CA ALA A 42 6.98 4.90 -0.44
C ALA A 42 7.79 3.89 -1.28
N GLY A 43 8.81 3.27 -0.70
CA GLY A 43 9.53 2.14 -1.32
C GLY A 43 8.68 0.86 -1.49
N CYS A 44 7.54 0.78 -0.80
CA CYS A 44 6.59 -0.32 -0.88
C CYS A 44 5.38 0.00 -1.78
N LEU A 45 5.37 1.12 -2.51
CA LEU A 45 4.32 1.46 -3.47
C LEU A 45 4.15 0.36 -4.51
N PHE A 46 2.89 0.05 -4.87
CA PHE A 46 2.52 -1.01 -5.80
C PHE A 46 2.99 -2.42 -5.40
N ARG A 47 3.16 -2.66 -4.09
CA ARG A 47 3.55 -3.97 -3.53
C ARG A 47 2.61 -4.42 -2.42
N PHE A 48 2.55 -5.73 -2.19
CA PHE A 48 1.79 -6.28 -1.08
C PHE A 48 2.47 -5.88 0.24
N THR A 49 1.81 -5.02 1.01
CA THR A 49 2.33 -4.52 2.29
C THR A 49 1.49 -5.05 3.43
N TYR A 50 2.13 -5.72 4.37
CA TYR A 50 1.50 -6.12 5.61
C TYR A 50 1.68 -5.01 6.65
N ILE A 51 0.59 -4.49 7.19
CA ILE A 51 0.60 -3.38 8.16
C ILE A 51 0.17 -3.91 9.52
N TRP A 52 0.96 -3.60 10.55
CA TRP A 52 0.60 -3.80 11.95
C TRP A 52 0.29 -2.43 12.57
N PRO A 53 -0.99 -2.12 12.78
CA PRO A 53 -1.37 -0.87 13.44
C PRO A 53 -1.18 -0.96 14.95
N ARG A 54 -0.88 0.17 15.59
CA ARG A 54 -0.84 0.30 17.05
C ARG A 54 -2.25 0.11 17.62
N GLY A 55 -2.44 -0.99 18.36
CA GLY A 55 -3.71 -1.27 19.05
C GLY A 55 -4.84 -1.80 18.16
N GLY A 56 -4.54 -2.36 17.00
CA GLY A 56 -5.55 -2.94 16.10
C GLY A 56 -5.11 -4.26 15.45
N PRO A 57 -6.03 -4.94 14.73
CA PRO A 57 -5.68 -6.12 13.95
C PRO A 57 -4.78 -5.73 12.78
N SER A 58 -3.83 -6.60 12.45
CA SER A 58 -2.99 -6.41 11.28
C SER A 58 -3.72 -6.81 9.99
N PHE A 59 -3.34 -6.18 8.89
CA PHE A 59 -4.04 -6.37 7.62
C PHE A 59 -3.11 -6.19 6.43
N TRP A 60 -3.52 -6.77 5.31
CA TRP A 60 -2.91 -6.54 4.02
C TRP A 60 -3.37 -5.21 3.43
N PHE A 61 -2.40 -4.46 2.95
CA PHE A 61 -2.57 -3.15 2.35
C PHE A 61 -1.70 -3.05 1.11
N TYR A 62 -2.25 -2.48 0.05
CA TYR A 62 -1.58 -2.27 -1.21
C TYR A 62 -1.50 -0.76 -1.45
N PRO A 63 -0.41 -0.12 -1.00
CA PRO A 63 -0.27 1.32 -1.09
C PRO A 63 -0.06 1.71 -2.55
N THR A 64 -0.85 2.67 -3.00
CA THR A 64 -0.76 3.18 -4.36
C THR A 64 -0.37 4.65 -4.40
N PHE A 65 -0.59 5.35 -3.30
CA PHE A 65 -0.15 6.72 -3.11
C PHE A 65 0.24 6.96 -1.65
N VAL A 66 1.38 7.59 -1.43
CA VAL A 66 1.88 7.93 -0.08
C VAL A 66 1.95 9.44 0.03
N GLY A 67 1.21 9.99 1.00
CA GLY A 67 1.32 11.37 1.42
C GLY A 67 2.36 11.56 2.53
N ARG A 68 2.42 12.77 3.10
CA ARG A 68 3.37 13.08 4.20
C ARG A 68 3.08 12.33 5.49
N THR A 69 1.81 12.03 5.78
CA THR A 69 1.37 11.43 7.05
C THR A 69 0.30 10.35 6.90
N SER A 70 -0.16 10.11 5.67
CA SER A 70 -1.19 9.13 5.35
C SER A 70 -0.80 8.39 4.07
N VAL A 71 -1.32 7.18 3.93
CA VAL A 71 -1.15 6.35 2.76
C VAL A 71 -2.53 5.98 2.21
N SER A 72 -2.70 6.13 0.91
CA SER A 72 -3.90 5.73 0.19
C SER A 72 -3.60 4.51 -0.64
N GLY A 73 -4.55 3.59 -0.71
CA GLY A 73 -4.34 2.34 -1.43
C GLY A 73 -5.53 1.42 -1.31
N PHE A 74 -5.29 0.15 -1.57
CA PHE A 74 -6.31 -0.88 -1.44
C PHE A 74 -6.07 -1.70 -0.18
N ARG A 75 -7.08 -1.82 0.66
CA ARG A 75 -7.09 -2.67 1.84
C ARG A 75 -7.74 -4.00 1.52
N TRP A 76 -7.12 -5.09 1.95
CA TRP A 76 -7.73 -6.41 1.86
C TRP A 76 -8.76 -6.59 2.97
N THR A 77 -9.97 -6.99 2.60
CA THR A 77 -11.06 -7.28 3.55
C THR A 77 -11.17 -8.78 3.89
N GLY A 78 -10.37 -9.63 3.25
CA GLY A 78 -10.52 -11.09 3.28
C GLY A 78 -11.14 -11.65 2.00
N PHE A 79 -11.94 -10.86 1.30
CA PHE A 79 -12.64 -11.26 0.07
C PHE A 79 -12.24 -10.41 -1.13
N MET A 80 -12.05 -9.11 -0.92
CA MET A 80 -11.75 -8.16 -1.99
C MET A 80 -10.85 -7.03 -1.51
N TRP A 81 -10.21 -6.39 -2.48
CA TRP A 81 -9.45 -5.16 -2.31
C TRP A 81 -10.41 -3.96 -2.34
N VAL A 82 -10.43 -3.18 -1.26
CA VAL A 82 -11.28 -1.98 -1.13
C VAL A 82 -10.39 -0.77 -0.99
N PHE A 83 -10.63 0.26 -1.80
CA PHE A 83 -9.86 1.49 -1.70
C PHE A 83 -10.09 2.18 -0.35
N SER A 84 -9.02 2.45 0.40
CA SER A 84 -9.05 3.06 1.72
C SER A 84 -7.77 3.86 1.99
N GLY A 85 -7.90 4.92 2.77
CA GLY A 85 -6.77 5.63 3.38
C GLY A 85 -6.40 5.02 4.73
N PHE A 86 -5.12 5.09 5.11
CA PHE A 86 -4.61 4.72 6.42
C PHE A 86 -3.58 5.74 6.93
N ASP A 87 -3.62 6.06 8.21
CA ASP A 87 -2.65 7.00 8.82
C ASP A 87 -1.33 6.31 9.12
N LEU A 88 -0.22 6.86 8.61
CA LEU A 88 1.13 6.35 8.86
C LEU A 88 1.50 6.41 10.34
N ARG A 89 0.99 7.41 11.06
CA ARG A 89 1.19 7.58 12.51
C ARG A 89 0.61 6.45 13.35
N ARG A 90 -0.37 5.71 12.80
CA ARG A 90 -0.98 4.55 13.46
C ARG A 90 -0.28 3.24 13.10
N VAL A 91 0.64 3.25 12.14
CA VAL A 91 1.44 2.08 11.78
C VAL A 91 2.54 1.90 12.82
N GLU A 92 2.61 0.73 13.42
CA GLU A 92 3.68 0.34 14.34
C GLU A 92 4.85 -0.26 13.57
N SER A 93 4.51 -1.24 12.72
CA SER A 93 5.44 -1.93 11.83
C SER A 93 4.77 -2.16 10.49
N PHE A 94 5.57 -2.32 9.45
CA PHE A 94 5.10 -2.74 8.13
C PHE A 94 6.14 -3.65 7.48
N THR A 95 5.72 -4.46 6.52
CA THR A 95 6.61 -5.31 5.72
C THR A 95 6.04 -5.43 4.32
N CYS A 96 6.83 -5.09 3.30
CA CYS A 96 6.41 -5.27 1.92
C CYS A 96 7.11 -6.46 1.26
N PHE A 97 6.39 -7.08 0.32
CA PHE A 97 6.80 -8.25 -0.45
C PHE A 97 6.93 -7.95 -1.94
#